data_AF-A0A0K9GVJ4-F1
#
_entry.id   AF-A0A0K9GVJ4-F1
#
_cell.length_a   1.000
_cell.length_b   1.000
_cell.length_c   1.000
_cell.angle_alpha   90.00
_cell.angle_beta   90.00
_cell.angle_gamma   90.00
#
_symmetry.space_group_name_H-M   'P 1'
#
loop_
_entity.id
_entity.type
_entity.pdbx_description
1 polymer ?
#
loop_
_entity_poly.entity_id
_entity_poly.type
_entity_poly.pdbx_seq_one_letter_code
_entity_poly.pdbx_strand_id
1 'polypeptide(L)'
;MKRIVSICAAILLLTSMSIPHSFAAETRGVELAEQAKSAILIERDTGTVLYDKNAEEQLPPASMTKIMTMLLIMEALDKGELKLNEKISTSEYAASMGGSQIFLEPGEAMTVEQMLKGIAIGSGNDASVAMAERLAGSEEAFVEKMNKKAKELGATHTKFQNSTGLPASDHYSTAHDMAVMAKELLKYDLITKFTGTYEAFLRENTDKKFWLVNTNKLVKFYPGVDGLKTGFTNDAKYCLTATAKKGDMRVIAVVMGAPTPKERNAQVTKMLDYAFSQYMTHPLYKRGVSLKTVSVSKGNKKMVTGVTSEPISVLTAKGGSVKDFTKKITLDKHIKAPIKKGEKIGTLEILKDGKKITSSPVVAKNTVKKASWWDLYKRSFGMLTKTE
;
A
#
# COMPACT_ATOMS: atom_id res chain seq x y z
N MET A 1 -48.34 -62.58 -21.46
CA MET A 1 -48.63 -61.40 -20.60
C MET A 1 -47.63 -61.20 -19.44
N LYS A 2 -47.18 -62.24 -18.72
CA LYS A 2 -46.23 -62.09 -17.59
C LYS A 2 -44.84 -61.52 -17.94
N ARG A 3 -44.34 -61.75 -19.17
CA ARG A 3 -43.04 -61.20 -19.63
C ARG A 3 -43.08 -59.73 -20.05
N ILE A 4 -44.23 -59.22 -20.50
CA ILE A 4 -44.38 -57.81 -20.89
C ILE A 4 -44.51 -56.91 -19.65
N VAL A 5 -45.19 -57.39 -18.61
CA VAL A 5 -45.31 -56.67 -17.33
C VAL A 5 -43.96 -56.54 -16.61
N SER A 6 -43.07 -57.54 -16.74
CA SER A 6 -41.73 -57.48 -16.12
C SER A 6 -40.79 -56.49 -16.81
N ILE A 7 -40.95 -56.27 -18.13
CA ILE A 7 -40.14 -55.31 -18.89
C ILE A 7 -40.65 -53.87 -18.63
N CYS A 8 -41.96 -53.66 -18.50
CA CYS A 8 -42.49 -52.34 -18.13
C CYS A 8 -42.14 -51.96 -16.68
N ALA A 9 -42.07 -52.92 -15.75
CA ALA A 9 -41.63 -52.67 -14.38
C ALA A 9 -40.12 -52.32 -14.28
N ALA A 10 -39.27 -52.94 -15.11
CA ALA A 10 -37.85 -52.62 -15.16
C ALA A 10 -37.57 -51.24 -15.78
N ILE A 11 -38.38 -50.81 -16.76
CA ILE A 11 -38.23 -49.49 -17.39
C ILE A 11 -38.79 -48.36 -16.50
N LEU A 12 -39.81 -48.62 -15.67
CA LEU A 12 -40.29 -47.65 -14.66
C LEU A 12 -39.38 -47.51 -13.43
N LEU A 13 -38.51 -48.49 -13.15
CA LEU A 13 -37.53 -48.43 -12.05
C LEU A 13 -36.19 -47.79 -12.47
N LEU A 14 -35.96 -47.59 -13.77
CA LEU A 14 -34.76 -46.94 -14.31
C LEU A 14 -34.94 -45.43 -14.60
N THR A 15 -36.17 -44.91 -14.49
CA THR A 15 -36.47 -43.48 -14.72
C THR A 15 -36.69 -42.65 -13.44
N SER A 16 -36.59 -43.26 -12.25
CA SER A 16 -36.82 -42.59 -10.96
C SER A 16 -35.54 -42.19 -10.20
N MET A 17 -34.36 -42.33 -10.78
CA MET A 17 -33.10 -41.79 -10.24
C MET A 17 -32.68 -40.49 -10.95
N SER A 18 -33.61 -39.55 -11.07
CA SER A 18 -33.24 -38.14 -11.25
C SER A 18 -33.07 -37.53 -9.86
N ILE A 19 -31.91 -37.79 -9.23
CA ILE A 19 -31.49 -37.02 -8.05
C ILE A 19 -31.49 -35.56 -8.53
N PRO A 20 -32.27 -34.65 -7.92
CA PRO A 20 -32.12 -33.24 -8.21
C PRO A 20 -30.68 -32.89 -7.90
N HIS A 21 -29.86 -32.70 -8.94
CA HIS A 21 -28.60 -32.02 -8.83
C HIS A 21 -28.97 -30.64 -8.28
N SER A 22 -28.79 -30.49 -6.97
CA SER A 22 -28.78 -29.20 -6.31
C SER A 22 -27.54 -28.47 -6.83
N PHE A 23 -27.64 -27.96 -8.06
CA PHE A 23 -26.82 -26.86 -8.51
C PHE A 23 -27.14 -25.67 -7.63
N ALA A 24 -26.09 -24.96 -7.21
CA ALA A 24 -26.09 -23.79 -6.35
C ALA A 24 -26.24 -24.05 -4.84
N ALA A 25 -25.28 -24.77 -4.27
CA ALA A 25 -24.60 -24.17 -3.13
C ALA A 25 -23.82 -22.97 -3.69
N GLU A 26 -24.40 -21.77 -3.61
CA GLU A 26 -23.61 -20.55 -3.66
C GLU A 26 -22.41 -20.77 -2.74
N THR A 27 -21.21 -20.64 -3.29
CA THR A 27 -20.02 -20.45 -2.46
C THR A 27 -20.23 -19.09 -1.80
N ARG A 28 -20.97 -19.05 -0.68
CA ARG A 28 -20.99 -17.89 0.20
C ARG A 28 -19.53 -17.67 0.55
N GLY A 29 -18.93 -16.64 -0.04
CA GLY A 29 -17.57 -16.23 0.28
C GLY A 29 -17.44 -16.10 1.79
N VAL A 30 -16.22 -16.27 2.30
CA VAL A 30 -15.97 -16.12 3.73
C VAL A 30 -16.38 -14.70 4.14
N GLU A 31 -17.44 -14.58 4.94
CA GLU A 31 -17.92 -13.27 5.40
C GLU A 31 -17.03 -12.78 6.55
N LEU A 32 -16.14 -11.82 6.27
CA LEU A 32 -15.17 -11.32 7.23
C LEU A 32 -15.54 -9.95 7.83
N ALA A 33 -16.44 -9.19 7.19
CA ALA A 33 -16.73 -7.80 7.53
C ALA A 33 -18.23 -7.47 7.40
N GLU A 34 -19.10 -8.31 7.97
CA GLU A 34 -20.55 -8.21 7.82
C GLU A 34 -21.13 -6.86 8.26
N GLN A 35 -20.60 -6.30 9.35
CA GLN A 35 -21.08 -5.06 9.98
C GLN A 35 -20.46 -3.79 9.37
N ALA A 36 -19.53 -3.90 8.42
CA ALA A 36 -18.95 -2.77 7.70
C ALA A 36 -19.77 -2.43 6.45
N LYS A 37 -19.76 -1.16 6.02
CA LYS A 37 -20.32 -0.77 4.72
C LYS A 37 -19.44 -1.28 3.59
N SER A 38 -18.14 -1.03 3.72
CA SER A 38 -17.12 -1.56 2.81
C SER A 38 -15.87 -2.04 3.55
N ALA A 39 -15.17 -2.99 2.95
CA ALA A 39 -13.92 -3.53 3.46
C ALA A 39 -13.05 -4.13 2.35
N ILE A 40 -11.74 -4.12 2.56
CA ILE A 40 -10.79 -4.84 1.69
C ILE A 40 -9.63 -5.38 2.54
N LEU A 41 -9.14 -6.57 2.18
CA LEU A 41 -7.93 -7.16 2.74
C LEU A 41 -6.95 -7.42 1.59
N ILE A 42 -5.74 -6.89 1.68
CA ILE A 42 -4.69 -7.15 0.69
C ILE A 42 -3.41 -7.63 1.36
N GLU A 43 -2.63 -8.45 0.64
CA GLU A 43 -1.21 -8.64 0.94
C GLU A 43 -0.41 -7.48 0.34
N ARG A 44 0.45 -6.84 1.13
CA ARG A 44 1.11 -5.59 0.75
C ARG A 44 2.03 -5.77 -0.45
N ASP A 45 2.95 -6.73 -0.41
CA ASP A 45 4.04 -6.84 -1.38
C ASP A 45 3.51 -7.20 -2.77
N THR A 46 2.65 -8.22 -2.85
CA THR A 46 2.06 -8.67 -4.10
C THR A 46 0.92 -7.76 -4.55
N GLY A 47 0.23 -7.08 -3.62
CA GLY A 47 -1.01 -6.36 -3.89
C GLY A 47 -2.21 -7.29 -4.13
N THR A 48 -2.09 -8.58 -3.82
CA THR A 48 -3.19 -9.53 -4.01
C THR A 48 -4.32 -9.22 -3.05
N VAL A 49 -5.53 -9.07 -3.58
CA VAL A 49 -6.76 -8.96 -2.79
C VAL A 49 -7.14 -10.33 -2.25
N LEU A 50 -7.29 -10.42 -0.92
CA LEU A 50 -7.64 -11.64 -0.19
C LEU A 50 -9.11 -11.65 0.23
N TYR A 51 -9.71 -10.48 0.38
CA TYR A 51 -11.13 -10.29 0.65
C TYR A 51 -11.56 -8.91 0.16
N ASP A 52 -12.78 -8.85 -0.38
CA ASP A 52 -13.41 -7.65 -0.91
C ASP A 52 -14.87 -7.62 -0.46
N LYS A 53 -15.31 -6.47 0.05
CA LYS A 53 -16.72 -6.15 0.27
C LYS A 53 -16.95 -4.70 -0.12
N ASN A 54 -17.64 -4.48 -1.24
CA ASN A 54 -17.96 -3.15 -1.75
C ASN A 54 -16.73 -2.24 -1.78
N ALA A 55 -15.54 -2.76 -2.12
CA ALA A 55 -14.30 -2.03 -1.87
C ALA A 55 -14.16 -0.72 -2.66
N GLU A 56 -14.94 -0.56 -3.73
CA GLU A 56 -15.03 0.65 -4.57
C GLU A 56 -16.16 1.62 -4.15
N GLU A 57 -16.92 1.31 -3.09
CA GLU A 57 -17.97 2.21 -2.59
C GLU A 57 -17.36 3.50 -2.03
N GLN A 58 -17.78 4.64 -2.58
CA GLN A 58 -17.34 5.96 -2.14
C GLN A 58 -17.97 6.33 -0.80
N LEU A 59 -17.13 6.49 0.21
CA LEU A 59 -17.52 6.79 1.58
C LEU A 59 -16.63 7.92 2.14
N PRO A 60 -17.13 8.71 3.09
CA PRO A 60 -16.29 9.71 3.76
C PRO A 60 -15.17 9.00 4.57
N PRO A 61 -13.89 9.31 4.30
CA PRO A 61 -12.75 8.65 4.95
C PRO A 61 -12.52 9.07 6.41
N ALA A 62 -13.10 10.19 6.83
CA ALA A 62 -12.80 10.84 8.11
C ALA A 62 -11.26 10.97 8.30
N SER A 63 -10.75 10.84 9.53
CA SER A 63 -9.30 10.93 9.80
C SER A 63 -8.40 9.90 9.08
N MET A 64 -8.94 8.93 8.33
CA MET A 64 -8.09 8.12 7.43
C MET A 64 -7.46 8.95 6.30
N THR A 65 -8.01 10.13 5.99
CA THR A 65 -7.39 11.15 5.13
C THR A 65 -5.94 11.45 5.49
N LYS A 66 -5.60 11.38 6.79
CA LYS A 66 -4.24 11.61 7.28
C LYS A 66 -3.23 10.57 6.81
N ILE A 67 -3.66 9.44 6.23
CA ILE A 67 -2.76 8.50 5.54
C ILE A 67 -2.07 9.20 4.37
N MET A 68 -2.81 9.97 3.56
CA MET A 68 -2.23 10.76 2.48
C MET A 68 -1.35 11.89 3.02
N THR A 69 -1.77 12.56 4.09
CA THR A 69 -0.96 13.60 4.76
C THR A 69 0.38 13.04 5.24
N MET A 70 0.37 11.90 5.94
CA MET A 70 1.60 11.21 6.37
C MET A 70 2.44 10.71 5.20
N LEU A 71 1.81 10.27 4.10
CA LEU A 71 2.52 9.87 2.88
C LEU A 71 3.32 11.02 2.28
N LEU A 72 2.72 12.20 2.13
CA LEU A 72 3.41 13.37 1.60
C LEU A 72 4.52 13.87 2.55
N ILE A 73 4.33 13.77 3.87
CA ILE A 73 5.38 14.05 4.86
C ILE A 73 6.55 13.07 4.69
N MET A 74 6.27 11.76 4.56
CA MET A 74 7.31 10.74 4.39
C MET A 74 8.05 10.89 3.05
N GLU A 75 7.36 11.26 1.97
CA GLU A 75 7.99 11.59 0.69
C GLU A 75 8.94 12.79 0.82
N ALA A 76 8.55 13.85 1.54
CA ALA A 76 9.39 15.03 1.75
C ALA A 76 10.63 14.69 2.61
N LEU A 77 10.49 13.83 3.61
CA LEU A 77 11.61 13.31 4.41
C LEU A 77 12.59 12.49 3.55
N ASP A 78 12.06 11.58 2.72
CA ASP A 78 12.89 10.71 1.85
C ASP A 78 13.67 11.51 0.79
N LYS A 79 13.05 12.58 0.25
CA LYS A 79 13.70 13.51 -0.69
C LYS A 79 14.68 14.48 -0.04
N GLY A 80 14.72 14.55 1.29
CA GLY A 80 15.53 15.52 2.04
C GLY A 80 15.01 16.96 1.98
N GLU A 81 13.76 17.16 1.55
CA GLU A 81 13.06 18.46 1.53
C GLU A 81 12.57 18.86 2.95
N LEU A 82 12.52 17.88 3.85
CA LEU A 82 12.11 18.01 5.24
C LEU A 82 13.08 17.21 6.14
N LYS A 83 13.32 17.67 7.37
CA LYS A 83 14.11 16.92 8.37
C LYS A 83 13.30 16.65 9.63
N LEU A 84 13.50 15.51 10.27
CA LEU A 84 12.77 15.14 11.49
C LEU A 84 12.92 16.14 12.65
N ASN A 85 14.10 16.76 12.77
CA ASN A 85 14.40 17.75 13.81
C ASN A 85 14.08 19.19 13.39
N GLU A 86 13.58 19.41 12.17
CA GLU A 86 13.13 20.72 11.73
C GLU A 86 11.94 21.17 12.57
N LYS A 87 11.96 22.42 13.04
CA LYS A 87 10.85 23.00 13.81
C LYS A 87 9.86 23.65 12.88
N ILE A 88 8.59 23.29 13.03
CA ILE A 88 7.46 23.83 12.27
C ILE A 88 6.67 24.75 13.18
N SER A 89 6.60 26.03 12.83
CA SER A 89 5.77 27.02 13.51
C SER A 89 4.31 26.86 13.12
N THR A 90 3.43 26.96 14.11
CA THR A 90 1.98 26.83 13.93
C THR A 90 1.37 28.16 13.53
N SER A 91 0.59 28.20 12.45
CA SER A 91 -0.19 29.37 12.07
C SER A 91 -1.42 29.55 12.97
N GLU A 92 -2.04 30.74 12.93
CA GLU A 92 -3.35 30.94 13.57
C GLU A 92 -4.42 30.01 12.99
N TYR A 93 -4.37 29.75 11.68
CA TYR A 93 -5.30 28.85 11.01
C TYR A 93 -5.15 27.40 11.53
N ALA A 94 -3.94 26.87 11.56
CA ALA A 94 -3.66 25.54 12.11
C ALA A 94 -4.05 25.43 13.59
N ALA A 95 -3.79 26.46 14.39
CA ALA A 95 -4.19 26.50 15.80
C ALA A 95 -5.72 26.56 15.99
N SER A 96 -6.45 27.16 15.03
CA SER A 96 -7.91 27.31 15.06
C SER A 96 -8.69 26.04 14.74
N MET A 97 -8.01 24.97 14.30
CA MET A 97 -8.67 23.72 13.93
C MET A 97 -9.51 23.17 15.07
N GLY A 98 -10.61 22.47 14.76
CA GLY A 98 -11.40 21.71 15.73
C GLY A 98 -11.13 20.21 15.67
N GLY A 99 -11.90 19.41 16.43
CA GLY A 99 -11.80 17.95 16.42
C GLY A 99 -10.64 17.41 17.27
N SER A 100 -9.98 16.34 16.82
CA SER A 100 -8.79 15.82 17.51
C SER A 100 -7.62 16.78 17.31
N GLN A 101 -6.99 17.22 18.40
CA GLN A 101 -5.91 18.20 18.40
C GLN A 101 -4.83 17.83 19.40
N ILE A 102 -3.64 18.39 19.20
CA ILE A 102 -2.59 18.44 20.22
C ILE A 102 -2.51 19.82 20.89
N PHE A 103 -3.47 20.70 20.57
CA PHE A 103 -3.64 22.06 21.08
C PHE A 103 -2.39 22.92 20.85
N LEU A 104 -1.94 23.00 19.59
CA LEU A 104 -0.89 23.94 19.20
C LEU A 104 -1.35 25.38 19.37
N GLU A 105 -0.48 26.24 19.92
CA GLU A 105 -0.71 27.69 19.99
C GLU A 105 -0.12 28.40 18.77
N PRO A 106 -0.69 29.56 18.32
CA PRO A 106 -0.09 30.35 17.26
C PRO A 106 1.37 30.72 17.57
N GLY A 107 2.27 30.47 16.63
CA GLY A 107 3.70 30.67 16.78
C GLY A 107 4.44 29.55 17.54
N GLU A 108 3.73 28.62 18.20
CA GLU A 108 4.36 27.45 18.82
C GLU A 108 5.08 26.63 17.75
N ALA A 109 6.32 26.24 18.04
CA ALA A 109 7.17 25.49 17.12
C ALA A 109 7.48 24.10 17.67
N MET A 110 7.02 23.05 16.98
CA MET A 110 7.34 21.65 17.29
C MET A 110 8.16 21.02 16.17
N THR A 111 8.99 20.03 16.53
CA THR A 111 9.75 19.27 15.52
C THR A 111 8.83 18.45 14.62
N VAL A 112 9.25 18.17 13.38
CA VAL A 112 8.53 17.27 12.47
C VAL A 112 8.26 15.90 13.11
N GLU A 113 9.19 15.37 13.91
CA GLU A 113 8.97 14.15 14.69
C GLU A 113 7.79 14.28 15.66
N GLN A 114 7.70 15.40 16.38
CA GLN A 114 6.58 15.68 17.30
C GLN A 114 5.27 15.88 16.55
N MET A 115 5.28 16.59 15.41
CA MET A 115 4.11 16.73 14.54
C MET A 115 3.62 15.36 14.06
N LEU A 116 4.53 14.49 13.59
CA LEU A 116 4.20 13.13 13.18
C LEU A 116 3.63 12.29 14.34
N LYS A 117 4.16 12.41 15.56
CA LYS A 117 3.56 11.78 16.75
C LYS A 117 2.12 12.28 16.96
N GLY A 118 1.91 13.59 16.90
CA GLY A 118 0.57 14.20 17.02
C GLY A 118 -0.41 13.69 15.97
N ILE A 119 0.00 13.60 14.71
CA ILE A 119 -0.82 13.14 13.58
C ILE A 119 -1.10 11.64 13.66
N ALA A 120 -0.06 10.82 13.86
CA ALA A 120 -0.16 9.36 13.79
C ALA A 120 -0.85 8.75 15.03
N ILE A 121 -0.54 9.27 16.22
CA ILE A 121 -1.01 8.73 17.51
C ILE A 121 -2.28 9.46 17.94
N GLY A 122 -2.20 10.78 18.11
CA GLY A 122 -3.30 11.61 18.59
C GLY A 122 -4.31 12.03 17.52
N SER A 123 -4.03 11.78 16.25
CA SER A 123 -4.87 12.22 15.14
C SER A 123 -5.06 13.74 15.04
N GLY A 124 -4.07 14.52 15.50
CA GLY A 124 -4.11 15.98 15.60
C GLY A 124 -4.35 16.68 14.25
N ASN A 125 -5.44 17.45 14.17
CA ASN A 125 -5.84 18.24 13.01
C ASN A 125 -4.96 19.48 12.84
N ASP A 126 -4.70 20.18 13.94
CA ASP A 126 -3.76 21.29 14.05
C ASP A 126 -2.37 20.94 13.51
N ALA A 127 -1.80 19.81 13.96
CA ALA A 127 -0.52 19.32 13.46
C ALA A 127 -0.58 18.95 11.96
N SER A 128 -1.71 18.42 11.48
CA SER A 128 -1.87 18.07 10.06
C SER A 128 -1.86 19.32 9.17
N VAL A 129 -2.59 20.36 9.57
CA VAL A 129 -2.66 21.63 8.85
C VAL A 129 -1.32 22.36 8.88
N ALA A 130 -0.65 22.44 10.04
CA ALA A 130 0.66 23.08 10.15
C ALA A 130 1.71 22.39 9.24
N MET A 131 1.69 21.05 9.17
CA MET A 131 2.54 20.30 8.24
C MET A 131 2.16 20.53 6.77
N ALA A 132 0.86 20.65 6.47
CA ALA A 132 0.37 20.94 5.13
C ALA A 132 0.85 22.31 4.63
N GLU A 133 0.68 23.34 5.45
CA GLU A 133 1.17 24.70 5.19
C GLU A 133 2.68 24.71 5.00
N ARG A 134 3.45 24.02 5.86
CA ARG A 134 4.91 23.92 5.69
C ARG A 134 5.31 23.28 4.35
N LEU A 135 4.60 22.26 3.90
CA LEU A 135 4.97 21.48 2.70
C LEU A 135 4.47 22.09 1.39
N ALA A 136 3.47 22.97 1.42
CA ALA A 136 2.86 23.50 0.20
C ALA A 136 2.62 25.02 0.20
N GLY A 137 2.87 25.72 1.30
CA GLY A 137 2.61 27.15 1.49
C GLY A 137 1.22 27.43 2.07
N SER A 138 0.21 26.61 1.76
CA SER A 138 -1.14 26.66 2.34
C SER A 138 -1.78 25.26 2.36
N GLU A 139 -2.89 25.10 3.10
CA GLU A 139 -3.63 23.83 3.10
C GLU A 139 -4.26 23.53 1.73
N GLU A 140 -4.77 24.55 1.02
CA GLU A 140 -5.38 24.38 -0.31
C GLU A 140 -4.36 23.83 -1.31
N ALA A 141 -3.16 24.43 -1.35
CA ALA A 141 -2.07 23.95 -2.19
C ALA A 141 -1.62 22.53 -1.79
N PHE A 142 -1.72 22.18 -0.50
CA PHE A 142 -1.46 20.82 -0.04
C PHE A 142 -2.53 19.84 -0.49
N VAL A 143 -3.81 20.22 -0.45
CA VAL A 143 -4.94 19.41 -0.95
C VAL A 143 -4.81 19.14 -2.44
N GLU A 144 -4.34 20.12 -3.23
CA GLU A 144 -4.00 19.88 -4.64
C GLU A 144 -2.92 18.80 -4.80
N LYS A 145 -1.86 18.85 -3.98
CA LYS A 145 -0.83 17.80 -3.96
C LYS A 145 -1.40 16.44 -3.53
N MET A 146 -2.29 16.40 -2.54
CA MET A 146 -2.96 15.16 -2.11
C MET A 146 -3.77 14.54 -3.25
N ASN A 147 -4.59 15.33 -3.94
CA ASN A 147 -5.41 14.85 -5.06
C ASN A 147 -4.56 14.44 -6.28
N LYS A 148 -3.49 15.18 -6.56
CA LYS A 148 -2.51 14.79 -7.59
C LYS A 148 -1.86 13.45 -7.25
N LYS A 149 -1.42 13.28 -6.00
CA LYS A 149 -0.82 12.04 -5.53
C LYS A 149 -1.80 10.87 -5.61
N ALA A 150 -3.06 11.05 -5.22
CA ALA A 150 -4.07 10.00 -5.32
C ALA A 150 -4.21 9.49 -6.77
N LYS A 151 -4.26 10.40 -7.75
CA LYS A 151 -4.27 10.05 -9.18
C LYS A 151 -3.01 9.32 -9.63
N GLU A 152 -1.82 9.78 -9.19
CA GLU A 152 -0.54 9.12 -9.51
C GLU A 152 -0.47 7.68 -8.99
N LEU A 153 -1.13 7.39 -7.86
CA LEU A 153 -1.19 6.06 -7.26
C LEU A 153 -2.28 5.16 -7.88
N GLY A 154 -3.15 5.72 -8.73
CA GLY A 154 -4.31 5.01 -9.25
C GLY A 154 -5.49 4.93 -8.27
N ALA A 155 -5.47 5.71 -7.19
CA ALA A 155 -6.60 5.88 -6.27
C ALA A 155 -7.64 6.83 -6.89
N THR A 156 -8.32 6.37 -7.95
CA THR A 156 -9.17 7.20 -8.81
C THR A 156 -10.54 7.51 -8.24
N HIS A 157 -10.97 6.81 -7.19
CA HIS A 157 -12.24 7.01 -6.50
C HIS A 157 -12.06 7.79 -5.20
N THR A 158 -11.06 8.68 -5.17
CA THR A 158 -10.70 9.48 -3.99
C THR A 158 -10.62 10.96 -4.34
N LYS A 159 -11.24 11.79 -3.50
CA LYS A 159 -11.11 13.25 -3.54
C LYS A 159 -10.98 13.81 -2.13
N PHE A 160 -9.90 14.55 -1.89
CA PHE A 160 -9.64 15.27 -0.66
C PHE A 160 -10.03 16.74 -0.80
N GLN A 161 -10.56 17.30 0.28
CA GLN A 161 -10.92 18.72 0.43
C GLN A 161 -10.15 19.42 1.55
N ASN A 162 -9.45 18.65 2.38
CA ASN A 162 -8.63 19.11 3.50
C ASN A 162 -7.62 18.00 3.86
N SER A 163 -6.63 18.36 4.68
CA SER A 163 -5.55 17.47 5.14
C SER A 163 -5.92 16.61 6.35
N THR A 164 -7.11 16.84 6.92
CA THR A 164 -7.49 16.33 8.24
C THR A 164 -8.55 15.22 8.18
N GLY A 165 -9.42 15.24 7.18
CA GLY A 165 -10.61 14.40 7.11
C GLY A 165 -11.79 14.94 7.93
N LEU A 166 -11.79 16.22 8.29
CA LEU A 166 -13.01 16.88 8.78
C LEU A 166 -14.09 16.85 7.68
N PRO A 167 -15.39 16.72 8.05
CA PRO A 167 -16.48 16.70 7.09
C PRO A 167 -16.43 17.90 6.14
N ALA A 168 -16.49 17.63 4.84
CA ALA A 168 -16.56 18.62 3.78
C ALA A 168 -17.35 18.02 2.62
N SER A 169 -18.03 18.87 1.86
CA SER A 169 -18.71 18.44 0.63
C SER A 169 -17.69 17.87 -0.34
N ASP A 170 -18.03 16.78 -1.04
CA ASP A 170 -17.17 16.20 -2.09
C ASP A 170 -15.80 15.72 -1.56
N HIS A 171 -15.78 15.24 -0.30
CA HIS A 171 -14.63 14.62 0.37
C HIS A 171 -14.88 13.13 0.62
N TYR A 172 -14.31 12.27 -0.22
CA TYR A 172 -14.57 10.82 -0.18
C TYR A 172 -13.35 10.00 -0.60
N SER A 173 -13.41 8.70 -0.30
CA SER A 173 -12.49 7.68 -0.78
C SER A 173 -13.18 6.32 -0.77
N THR A 174 -12.46 5.25 -1.06
CA THR A 174 -12.96 3.87 -1.05
C THR A 174 -12.05 3.00 -0.18
N ALA A 175 -12.52 1.80 0.19
CA ALA A 175 -11.67 0.87 0.94
C ALA A 175 -10.45 0.43 0.11
N HIS A 176 -10.64 0.22 -1.20
CA HIS A 176 -9.58 -0.09 -2.15
C HIS A 176 -8.53 1.04 -2.20
N ASP A 177 -8.95 2.28 -2.39
CA ASP A 177 -8.04 3.42 -2.50
C ASP A 177 -7.28 3.69 -1.20
N MET A 178 -7.93 3.51 -0.05
CA MET A 178 -7.26 3.54 1.26
C MET A 178 -6.17 2.47 1.37
N ALA A 179 -6.41 1.26 0.86
CA ALA A 179 -5.41 0.19 0.84
C ALA A 179 -4.25 0.50 -0.11
N VAL A 180 -4.51 1.10 -1.28
CA VAL A 180 -3.49 1.57 -2.22
C VAL A 180 -2.59 2.63 -1.57
N MET A 181 -3.17 3.65 -0.93
CA MET A 181 -2.40 4.69 -0.24
C MET A 181 -1.61 4.14 0.95
N ALA A 182 -2.21 3.23 1.73
CA ALA A 182 -1.51 2.57 2.83
C ALA A 182 -0.33 1.72 2.32
N LYS A 183 -0.50 1.00 1.21
CA LYS A 183 0.58 0.24 0.57
C LYS A 183 1.73 1.15 0.15
N GLU A 184 1.44 2.32 -0.40
CA GLU A 184 2.46 3.31 -0.75
C GLU A 184 3.18 3.86 0.49
N LEU A 185 2.42 4.27 1.51
CA LEU A 185 2.96 4.77 2.78
C LEU A 185 3.87 3.75 3.46
N LEU A 186 3.53 2.47 3.39
CA LEU A 186 4.30 1.37 3.97
C LEU A 186 5.59 1.02 3.21
N LYS A 187 5.94 1.76 2.15
CA LYS A 187 7.31 1.74 1.59
C LYS A 187 8.30 2.49 2.47
N TYR A 188 7.83 3.39 3.33
CA TYR A 188 8.66 4.18 4.24
C TYR A 188 8.67 3.54 5.63
N ASP A 189 9.67 2.69 5.91
CA ASP A 189 9.77 1.95 7.19
C ASP A 189 9.69 2.83 8.44
N LEU A 190 10.01 4.12 8.32
CA LEU A 190 9.92 5.09 9.40
C LEU A 190 8.47 5.29 9.92
N ILE A 191 7.44 5.15 9.07
CA ILE A 191 6.07 5.46 9.48
C ILE A 191 5.56 4.57 10.61
N THR A 192 5.94 3.28 10.61
CA THR A 192 5.47 2.32 11.61
C THR A 192 6.05 2.58 12.98
N LYS A 193 7.16 3.34 13.09
CA LYS A 193 7.65 3.84 14.39
C LYS A 193 6.64 4.80 15.04
N PHE A 194 5.88 5.54 14.25
CA PHE A 194 4.85 6.45 14.75
C PHE A 194 3.50 5.74 14.88
N THR A 195 3.02 5.10 13.81
CA THR A 195 1.68 4.48 13.81
C THR A 195 1.59 3.23 14.68
N GLY A 196 2.71 2.56 14.95
CA GLY A 196 2.82 1.41 15.83
C GLY A 196 3.12 1.76 17.29
N THR A 197 3.25 3.04 17.63
CA THR A 197 3.40 3.47 19.03
C THR A 197 2.03 3.59 19.69
N TYR A 198 1.81 2.89 20.81
CA TYR A 198 0.53 2.94 21.52
C TYR A 198 0.34 4.25 22.31
N GLU A 199 1.38 4.72 22.98
CA GLU A 199 1.34 5.95 23.75
C GLU A 199 2.66 6.71 23.62
N ALA A 200 2.56 8.03 23.66
CA ALA A 200 3.71 8.93 23.61
C ALA A 200 3.38 10.20 24.38
N PHE A 201 4.37 11.04 24.60
CA PHE A 201 4.16 12.36 25.16
C PHE A 201 4.72 13.42 24.21
N LEU A 202 4.10 14.59 24.27
CA LEU A 202 4.60 15.82 23.70
C LEU A 202 4.92 16.77 24.84
N ARG A 203 5.80 17.74 24.58
CA ARG A 203 6.13 18.81 25.54
C ARG A 203 6.59 18.26 26.90
N GLU A 204 7.29 17.11 26.90
CA GLU A 204 7.59 16.31 28.10
C GLU A 204 8.28 17.06 29.24
N ASN A 205 9.14 18.02 28.90
CA ASN A 205 9.94 18.79 29.85
C ASN A 205 9.34 20.19 30.12
N THR A 206 8.03 20.32 30.00
CA THR A 206 7.30 21.57 30.23
C THR A 206 6.07 21.32 31.11
N ASP A 207 5.52 22.39 31.67
CA ASP A 207 4.23 22.39 32.35
C ASP A 207 3.06 22.00 31.42
N LYS A 208 3.22 22.16 30.10
CA LYS A 208 2.26 21.77 29.07
C LYS A 208 2.42 20.33 28.56
N LYS A 209 3.01 19.42 29.35
CA LYS A 209 3.17 18.01 28.97
C LYS A 209 1.84 17.41 28.50
N PHE A 210 1.82 16.86 27.30
CA PHE A 210 0.60 16.37 26.65
C PHE A 210 0.72 14.88 26.34
N TRP A 211 -0.23 14.09 26.83
CA TRP A 211 -0.25 12.64 26.62
C TRP A 211 -1.01 12.27 25.35
N LEU A 212 -0.38 11.47 24.50
CA LEU A 212 -0.96 10.91 23.29
C LEU A 212 -1.28 9.43 23.51
N VAL A 213 -2.48 9.03 23.14
CA VAL A 213 -2.89 7.62 23.09
C VAL A 213 -3.37 7.30 21.68
N ASN A 214 -2.84 6.22 21.12
CA ASN A 214 -3.16 5.80 19.77
C ASN A 214 -4.63 5.44 19.66
N THR A 215 -5.31 6.06 18.70
CA THR A 215 -6.72 5.80 18.44
C THR A 215 -6.96 4.38 17.92
N ASN A 216 -5.94 3.75 17.31
CA ASN A 216 -5.95 2.34 16.94
C ASN A 216 -5.53 1.46 18.13
N LYS A 217 -6.51 1.01 18.91
CA LYS A 217 -6.27 0.11 20.06
C LYS A 217 -5.63 -1.23 19.66
N LEU A 218 -5.77 -1.69 18.41
CA LEU A 218 -5.19 -2.97 17.97
C LEU A 218 -3.65 -2.98 18.03
N VAL A 219 -2.99 -1.82 17.98
CA VAL A 219 -1.54 -1.69 18.19
C VAL A 219 -1.09 -2.30 19.52
N LYS A 220 -1.94 -2.23 20.56
CA LYS A 220 -1.64 -2.82 21.88
C LYS A 220 -2.12 -4.26 22.02
N PHE A 221 -3.22 -4.62 21.37
CA PHE A 221 -3.95 -5.86 21.67
C PHE A 221 -3.84 -6.95 20.60
N TYR A 222 -3.32 -6.65 19.41
CA TYR A 222 -3.13 -7.63 18.34
C TYR A 222 -1.65 -7.73 17.97
N PRO A 223 -0.99 -8.89 18.18
CA PRO A 223 0.42 -9.07 17.84
C PRO A 223 0.72 -8.79 16.36
N GLY A 224 1.70 -7.92 16.13
CA GLY A 224 2.17 -7.58 14.80
C GLY A 224 1.42 -6.41 14.13
N VAL A 225 0.35 -5.86 14.74
CA VAL A 225 -0.25 -4.61 14.27
C VAL A 225 0.64 -3.43 14.62
N ASP A 226 1.02 -2.66 13.60
CA ASP A 226 1.91 -1.50 13.71
C ASP A 226 1.36 -0.26 12.98
N GLY A 227 0.05 -0.22 12.73
CA GLY A 227 -0.62 0.91 12.11
C GLY A 227 -2.02 0.59 11.56
N LEU A 228 -2.61 1.45 10.72
CA LEU A 228 -2.12 2.78 10.36
C LEU A 228 -2.98 3.88 10.96
N LYS A 229 -4.29 3.90 10.66
CA LYS A 229 -5.13 5.05 11.01
C LYS A 229 -6.61 4.70 11.14
N THR A 230 -7.20 5.11 12.27
CA THR A 230 -8.66 5.14 12.44
C THR A 230 -9.27 6.43 11.92
N GLY A 231 -10.55 6.37 11.54
CA GLY A 231 -11.40 7.53 11.24
C GLY A 231 -12.75 7.42 11.94
N PHE A 232 -13.30 8.55 12.37
CA PHE A 232 -14.68 8.64 12.85
C PHE A 232 -15.26 10.04 12.58
N THR A 233 -16.45 10.07 12.01
CA THR A 233 -17.40 11.19 12.01
C THR A 233 -18.81 10.60 12.07
N ASN A 234 -19.83 11.42 12.29
CA ASN A 234 -21.22 10.94 12.30
C ASN A 234 -21.62 10.29 10.96
N ASP A 235 -21.09 10.78 9.85
CA ASP A 235 -21.38 10.29 8.50
C ASP A 235 -20.54 9.05 8.14
N ALA A 236 -19.24 9.08 8.46
CA ALA A 236 -18.33 7.98 8.18
C ALA A 236 -18.51 6.76 9.09
N LYS A 237 -19.12 6.95 10.27
CA LYS A 237 -19.10 5.98 11.37
C LYS A 237 -17.66 5.54 11.67
N TYR A 238 -17.45 4.32 12.15
CA TYR A 238 -16.14 3.86 12.59
C TYR A 238 -15.36 3.22 11.45
N CYS A 239 -14.24 3.82 11.09
CA CYS A 239 -13.33 3.33 10.05
C CYS A 239 -11.95 2.98 10.63
N LEU A 240 -11.22 2.09 9.96
CA LEU A 240 -9.83 1.77 10.24
C LEU A 240 -9.15 1.17 9.01
N THR A 241 -8.00 1.74 8.67
CA THR A 241 -6.99 1.10 7.83
C THR A 241 -5.89 0.57 8.75
N ALA A 242 -5.79 -0.75 8.89
CA ALA A 242 -4.83 -1.43 9.73
C ALA A 242 -3.75 -2.11 8.89
N THR A 243 -2.53 -2.21 9.44
CA THR A 243 -1.50 -3.11 8.92
C THR A 243 -1.00 -4.01 10.03
N ALA A 244 -0.68 -5.24 9.66
CA ALA A 244 0.00 -6.17 10.53
C ALA A 244 1.08 -6.93 9.76
N LYS A 245 2.17 -7.25 10.44
CA LYS A 245 3.26 -8.07 9.91
C LYS A 245 3.49 -9.30 10.78
N LYS A 246 3.57 -10.48 10.14
CA LYS A 246 3.94 -11.75 10.77
C LYS A 246 4.95 -12.47 9.89
N GLY A 247 6.18 -12.61 10.37
CA GLY A 247 7.29 -13.12 9.55
C GLY A 247 7.54 -12.21 8.34
N ASP A 248 7.56 -12.79 7.15
CA ASP A 248 7.75 -12.07 5.89
C ASP A 248 6.45 -11.52 5.28
N MET A 249 5.29 -11.90 5.82
CA MET A 249 3.99 -11.46 5.31
C MET A 249 3.53 -10.19 6.01
N ARG A 250 3.16 -9.18 5.22
CA ARG A 250 2.48 -7.97 5.71
C ARG A 250 1.15 -7.80 4.98
N VAL A 251 0.11 -7.55 5.76
CA VAL A 251 -1.25 -7.34 5.25
C VAL A 251 -1.74 -5.94 5.57
N ILE A 252 -2.71 -5.50 4.79
CA ILE A 252 -3.44 -4.25 4.99
C ILE A 252 -4.93 -4.61 4.99
N ALA A 253 -5.61 -4.29 6.07
CA ALA A 253 -7.05 -4.50 6.23
C ALA A 253 -7.72 -3.13 6.38
N VAL A 254 -8.68 -2.82 5.53
CA VAL A 254 -9.47 -1.60 5.60
C VAL A 254 -10.92 -1.96 5.90
N VAL A 255 -11.52 -1.26 6.86
CA VAL A 255 -12.94 -1.31 7.19
C VAL A 255 -13.47 0.11 7.22
N MET A 256 -14.58 0.37 6.52
CA MET A 256 -15.28 1.65 6.52
C MET A 256 -16.74 1.47 6.96
N GLY A 257 -17.27 2.44 7.72
CA GLY A 257 -18.69 2.48 8.03
C GLY A 257 -19.19 1.48 9.08
N ALA A 258 -18.33 0.93 9.95
CA ALA A 258 -18.79 0.03 11.00
C ALA A 258 -19.60 0.78 12.09
N PRO A 259 -20.61 0.16 12.71
CA PRO A 259 -21.54 0.85 13.61
C PRO A 259 -20.91 1.23 14.96
N THR A 260 -19.93 0.48 15.44
CA THR A 260 -19.27 0.73 16.73
C THR A 260 -17.76 0.49 16.67
N PRO A 261 -16.96 1.06 17.61
CA PRO A 261 -15.53 0.77 17.72
C PRO A 261 -15.23 -0.73 17.90
N LYS A 262 -16.11 -1.44 18.61
CA LYS A 262 -15.98 -2.87 18.91
C LYS A 262 -16.13 -3.69 17.64
N GLU A 263 -17.20 -3.45 16.87
CA GLU A 263 -17.44 -4.13 15.59
C GLU A 263 -16.34 -3.83 14.57
N ARG A 264 -15.90 -2.57 14.51
CA ARG A 264 -14.79 -2.14 13.65
C ARG A 264 -13.49 -2.91 13.96
N ASN A 265 -13.15 -3.06 15.24
CA ASN A 265 -11.97 -3.81 15.65
C ASN A 265 -12.13 -5.33 15.42
N ALA A 266 -13.30 -5.89 15.72
CA ALA A 266 -13.57 -7.31 15.57
C ALA A 266 -13.43 -7.78 14.11
N GLN A 267 -13.98 -7.00 13.17
CA GLN A 267 -13.89 -7.30 11.73
C GLN A 267 -12.46 -7.20 11.20
N VAL A 268 -11.73 -6.16 11.58
CA VAL A 268 -10.30 -6.04 11.22
C VAL A 268 -9.50 -7.21 11.78
N THR A 269 -9.66 -7.57 13.05
CA THR A 269 -9.02 -8.75 13.66
C THR A 269 -9.34 -10.02 12.88
N LYS A 270 -10.62 -10.25 12.53
CA LYS A 270 -11.06 -11.41 11.75
C LYS A 270 -10.38 -11.48 10.38
N MET A 271 -10.24 -10.34 9.69
CA MET A 271 -9.54 -10.24 8.40
C MET A 271 -8.04 -10.55 8.54
N LEU A 272 -7.38 -10.03 9.58
CA LEU A 272 -5.97 -10.30 9.85
C LEU A 272 -5.74 -11.79 10.15
N ASP A 273 -6.57 -12.38 11.01
CA ASP A 273 -6.50 -13.80 11.38
C ASP A 273 -6.73 -14.72 10.17
N TYR A 274 -7.71 -14.37 9.32
CA TYR A 274 -7.94 -15.05 8.07
C TYR A 274 -6.68 -15.02 7.20
N ALA A 275 -6.06 -13.85 6.99
CA ALA A 275 -4.89 -13.72 6.15
C ALA A 275 -3.72 -14.62 6.62
N PHE A 276 -3.37 -14.55 7.91
CA PHE A 276 -2.24 -15.30 8.46
C PHE A 276 -2.53 -16.79 8.72
N SER A 277 -3.80 -17.19 8.71
CA SER A 277 -4.20 -18.60 8.77
C SER A 277 -4.17 -19.27 7.40
N GLN A 278 -4.52 -18.54 6.34
CA GLN A 278 -4.68 -19.09 4.99
C GLN A 278 -3.47 -18.91 4.10
N TYR A 279 -2.64 -17.89 4.34
CA TYR A 279 -1.60 -17.51 3.40
C TYR A 279 -0.22 -17.31 4.05
N MET A 280 0.80 -17.30 3.21
CA MET A 280 2.15 -16.85 3.56
C MET A 280 2.85 -16.20 2.37
N THR A 281 3.69 -15.21 2.65
CA THR A 281 4.48 -14.50 1.64
C THR A 281 5.90 -15.05 1.62
N HIS A 282 6.44 -15.27 0.42
CA HIS A 282 7.82 -15.68 0.19
C HIS A 282 8.57 -14.59 -0.57
N PRO A 283 9.55 -13.92 0.07
CA PRO A 283 10.43 -12.99 -0.62
C PRO A 283 11.29 -13.71 -1.66
N LEU A 284 11.26 -13.27 -2.92
CA LEU A 284 12.08 -13.84 -4.00
C LEU A 284 13.31 -12.99 -4.27
N TYR A 285 13.14 -11.66 -4.33
CA TYR A 285 14.21 -10.73 -4.64
C TYR A 285 14.13 -9.50 -3.75
N LYS A 286 15.28 -9.04 -3.27
CA LYS A 286 15.42 -7.69 -2.69
C LYS A 286 15.49 -6.65 -3.82
N ARG A 287 15.28 -5.37 -3.49
CA ARG A 287 15.58 -4.26 -4.41
C ARG A 287 17.06 -4.27 -4.79
N GLY A 288 17.38 -3.98 -6.05
CA GLY A 288 18.76 -3.83 -6.53
C GLY A 288 19.50 -5.14 -6.81
N VAL A 289 18.82 -6.29 -6.77
CA VAL A 289 19.43 -7.58 -7.13
C VAL A 289 19.75 -7.58 -8.62
N SER A 290 20.97 -7.96 -8.97
CA SER A 290 21.43 -8.02 -10.37
C SER A 290 20.80 -9.21 -11.09
N LEU A 291 20.19 -8.94 -12.25
CA LEU A 291 19.49 -9.92 -13.06
C LEU A 291 20.33 -10.28 -14.30
N LYS A 292 20.05 -9.64 -15.45
CA LYS A 292 20.75 -9.86 -16.72
C LYS A 292 21.42 -8.57 -17.21
N THR A 293 22.45 -8.71 -18.03
CA THR A 293 23.09 -7.59 -18.75
C THR A 293 22.55 -7.47 -20.17
N VAL A 294 22.48 -6.24 -20.67
CA VAL A 294 22.04 -5.92 -22.03
C VAL A 294 23.01 -4.96 -22.70
N SER A 295 23.20 -5.12 -24.01
CA SER A 295 24.06 -4.28 -24.81
C SER A 295 23.49 -2.87 -24.97
N VAL A 296 24.35 -1.86 -24.84
CA VAL A 296 23.99 -0.46 -25.03
C VAL A 296 24.69 0.09 -26.27
N SER A 297 23.88 0.52 -27.24
CA SER A 297 24.38 1.18 -28.45
C SER A 297 24.78 2.63 -28.16
N LYS A 298 25.87 3.08 -28.80
CA LYS A 298 26.41 4.45 -28.70
C LYS A 298 26.71 4.92 -27.26
N GLY A 299 26.85 3.99 -26.31
CA GLY A 299 27.17 4.28 -24.90
C GLY A 299 28.67 4.26 -24.62
N ASN A 300 29.13 5.05 -23.65
CA ASN A 300 30.50 5.01 -23.14
C ASN A 300 30.84 3.64 -22.52
N LYS A 301 29.81 2.89 -22.08
CA LYS A 301 29.87 1.45 -21.74
C LYS A 301 29.13 0.63 -22.79
N LYS A 302 29.64 -0.56 -23.11
CA LYS A 302 29.02 -1.50 -24.08
C LYS A 302 27.81 -2.25 -23.51
N MET A 303 27.72 -2.37 -22.19
CA MET A 303 26.65 -3.09 -21.50
C MET A 303 26.16 -2.34 -20.27
N VAL A 304 24.92 -2.61 -19.89
CA VAL A 304 24.32 -2.19 -18.62
C VAL A 304 23.68 -3.40 -17.94
N THR A 305 23.87 -3.51 -16.62
CA THR A 305 23.22 -4.54 -15.81
C THR A 305 21.82 -4.08 -15.42
N GLY A 306 20.82 -4.91 -15.67
CA GLY A 306 19.48 -4.76 -15.13
C GLY A 306 19.38 -5.26 -13.70
N VAL A 307 18.72 -4.50 -12.85
CA VAL A 307 18.45 -4.83 -11.45
C VAL A 307 16.95 -4.74 -11.17
N THR A 308 16.48 -5.42 -10.12
CA THR A 308 15.12 -5.25 -9.60
C THR A 308 14.90 -3.82 -9.10
N SER A 309 13.82 -3.16 -9.54
CA SER A 309 13.44 -1.81 -9.07
C SER A 309 12.90 -1.80 -7.65
N GLU A 310 12.31 -2.92 -7.22
CA GLU A 310 11.65 -3.08 -5.92
C GLU A 310 11.84 -4.51 -5.38
N PRO A 311 11.55 -4.75 -4.09
CA PRO A 311 11.43 -6.11 -3.58
C PRO A 311 10.30 -6.86 -4.29
N ILE A 312 10.53 -8.13 -4.61
CA ILE A 312 9.55 -8.99 -5.28
C ILE A 312 9.28 -10.17 -4.38
N SER A 313 8.01 -10.38 -4.05
CA SER A 313 7.51 -11.48 -3.23
C SER A 313 6.43 -12.23 -3.98
N VAL A 314 6.16 -13.47 -3.57
CA VAL A 314 5.00 -14.25 -4.03
C VAL A 314 4.16 -14.69 -2.85
N LEU A 315 2.86 -14.71 -3.06
CA LEU A 315 1.88 -15.18 -2.09
C LEU A 315 1.50 -16.62 -2.41
N THR A 316 1.46 -17.47 -1.39
CA THR A 316 0.98 -18.85 -1.48
C THR A 316 -0.07 -19.10 -0.39
N ALA A 317 -0.89 -20.12 -0.60
CA ALA A 317 -1.63 -20.70 0.51
C ALA A 317 -0.63 -21.27 1.54
N LYS A 318 -1.02 -21.30 2.80
CA LYS A 318 -0.15 -21.76 3.89
C LYS A 318 0.32 -23.20 3.64
N GLY A 319 1.62 -23.44 3.73
CA GLY A 319 2.24 -24.71 3.38
C GLY A 319 2.53 -24.90 1.89
N GLY A 320 2.14 -23.94 1.04
CA GLY A 320 2.48 -23.91 -0.37
C GLY A 320 3.97 -23.69 -0.62
N SER A 321 4.45 -24.17 -1.77
CA SER A 321 5.87 -24.14 -2.14
C SER A 321 6.16 -23.06 -3.18
N VAL A 322 7.38 -22.51 -3.11
CA VAL A 322 7.90 -21.57 -4.12
C VAL A 322 8.32 -22.30 -5.41
N LYS A 323 8.44 -23.63 -5.38
CA LYS A 323 8.91 -24.44 -6.53
C LYS A 323 8.00 -24.33 -7.76
N ASP A 324 6.73 -24.00 -7.57
CA ASP A 324 5.75 -23.88 -8.66
C ASP A 324 5.93 -22.56 -9.45
N PHE A 325 6.77 -21.64 -8.95
CA PHE A 325 6.99 -20.35 -9.58
C PHE A 325 8.24 -20.37 -10.46
N THR A 326 8.08 -19.90 -11.69
CA THR A 326 9.16 -19.69 -12.66
C THR A 326 9.31 -18.21 -12.97
N LYS A 327 10.49 -17.80 -13.45
CA LYS A 327 10.78 -16.41 -13.78
C LYS A 327 11.04 -16.23 -15.27
N LYS A 328 10.53 -15.14 -15.84
CA LYS A 328 10.80 -14.73 -17.21
C LYS A 328 11.31 -13.29 -17.21
N ILE A 329 12.55 -13.10 -17.66
CA ILE A 329 13.18 -11.78 -17.77
C ILE A 329 13.24 -11.40 -19.24
N THR A 330 12.55 -10.31 -19.58
CA THR A 330 12.53 -9.73 -20.92
C THR A 330 13.23 -8.38 -20.87
N LEU A 331 14.38 -8.25 -21.52
CA LEU A 331 15.11 -6.98 -21.64
C LEU A 331 14.93 -6.39 -23.04
N ASP A 332 14.98 -5.08 -23.15
CA ASP A 332 14.85 -4.37 -24.42
C ASP A 332 16.05 -4.67 -25.34
N LYS A 333 15.80 -5.11 -26.57
CA LYS A 333 16.86 -5.58 -27.49
C LYS A 333 17.78 -4.45 -27.99
N HIS A 334 17.29 -3.21 -28.02
CA HIS A 334 17.99 -2.07 -28.63
C HIS A 334 18.05 -0.87 -27.70
N ILE A 335 18.83 -0.99 -26.63
CA ILE A 335 18.99 0.13 -25.69
C ILE A 335 20.03 1.10 -26.24
N LYS A 336 19.70 2.39 -26.28
CA LYS A 336 20.54 3.46 -26.82
C LYS A 336 20.90 4.45 -25.72
N ALA A 337 22.17 4.85 -25.66
CA ALA A 337 22.60 5.87 -24.71
C ALA A 337 22.04 7.27 -25.07
N PRO A 338 21.80 8.15 -24.07
CA PRO A 338 22.10 7.96 -22.66
C PRO A 338 21.01 7.18 -21.92
N ILE A 339 21.42 6.36 -20.95
CA ILE A 339 20.53 5.67 -20.01
C ILE A 339 20.88 6.18 -18.61
N LYS A 340 19.89 6.61 -17.83
CA LYS A 340 20.10 7.00 -16.44
C LYS A 340 20.01 5.78 -15.51
N LYS A 341 20.75 5.81 -14.39
CA LYS A 341 20.52 4.86 -13.29
C LYS A 341 19.04 4.90 -12.90
N GLY A 342 18.40 3.73 -12.76
CA GLY A 342 16.99 3.61 -12.43
C GLY A 342 16.04 3.67 -13.63
N GLU A 343 16.54 3.93 -14.84
CA GLU A 343 15.72 3.90 -16.05
C GLU A 343 15.30 2.46 -16.40
N LYS A 344 14.05 2.26 -16.80
CA LYS A 344 13.50 0.96 -17.17
C LYS A 344 14.18 0.45 -18.45
N ILE A 345 14.67 -0.79 -18.41
CA ILE A 345 15.36 -1.47 -19.52
C ILE A 345 14.79 -2.87 -19.81
N GLY A 346 13.67 -3.20 -19.18
CA GLY A 346 12.99 -4.48 -19.32
C GLY A 346 11.97 -4.74 -18.23
N THR A 347 11.56 -6.00 -18.14
CA THR A 347 10.52 -6.49 -17.24
C THR A 347 10.88 -7.88 -16.72
N LEU A 348 10.65 -8.11 -15.42
CA LEU A 348 10.74 -9.40 -14.77
C LEU A 348 9.31 -9.86 -14.46
N GLU A 349 8.90 -10.98 -15.04
CA GLU A 349 7.62 -11.63 -14.79
C GLU A 349 7.84 -12.89 -13.94
N ILE A 350 6.98 -13.07 -12.94
CA ILE A 350 6.89 -14.31 -12.16
C ILE A 350 5.63 -15.05 -12.61
N LEU A 351 5.83 -16.30 -13.01
CA LEU A 351 4.81 -17.18 -13.60
C LEU A 351 4.55 -18.35 -12.64
N LYS A 352 3.30 -18.78 -12.54
CA LYS A 352 2.92 -20.05 -11.92
C LYS A 352 2.06 -20.82 -12.92
N ASP A 353 2.40 -22.07 -13.21
CA ASP A 353 1.69 -22.90 -14.20
C ASP A 353 1.56 -22.20 -15.57
N GLY A 354 2.60 -21.46 -15.98
CA GLY A 354 2.62 -20.67 -17.21
C GLY A 354 1.80 -19.36 -17.18
N LYS A 355 1.01 -19.12 -16.12
CA LYS A 355 0.23 -17.87 -15.94
C LYS A 355 1.04 -16.83 -15.18
N LYS A 356 0.99 -15.59 -15.64
CA LYS A 356 1.64 -14.45 -14.97
C LYS A 356 0.93 -14.10 -13.67
N ILE A 357 1.68 -14.17 -12.57
CA ILE A 357 1.21 -13.82 -11.24
C ILE A 357 1.58 -12.38 -10.89
N THR A 358 2.83 -11.99 -11.16
CA THR A 358 3.29 -10.62 -10.92
C THR A 358 4.34 -10.20 -11.94
N SER A 359 4.53 -8.90 -12.08
CA SER A 359 5.47 -8.28 -13.01
C SER A 359 6.10 -7.06 -12.35
N SER A 360 7.41 -6.91 -12.49
CA SER A 360 8.15 -5.76 -11.97
C SER A 360 9.13 -5.20 -13.01
N PRO A 361 9.32 -3.88 -13.09
CA PRO A 361 10.32 -3.28 -13.98
C PRO A 361 11.74 -3.75 -13.66
N VAL A 362 12.52 -4.00 -14.70
CA VAL A 362 13.97 -4.16 -14.59
C VAL A 362 14.62 -2.84 -14.96
N VAL A 363 15.42 -2.28 -14.07
CA VAL A 363 16.01 -0.94 -14.21
C VAL A 363 17.53 -0.98 -14.33
N ALA A 364 18.11 0.03 -14.97
CA ALA A 364 19.55 0.14 -15.15
C ALA A 364 20.27 0.38 -13.81
N LYS A 365 21.26 -0.48 -13.49
CA LYS A 365 22.08 -0.34 -12.27
C LYS A 365 22.89 0.95 -12.23
N ASN A 366 23.35 1.42 -13.38
CA ASN A 366 24.26 2.56 -13.53
C ASN A 366 23.87 3.41 -14.74
N THR A 367 24.19 4.71 -14.68
CA THR A 367 24.08 5.62 -15.82
C THR A 367 25.10 5.25 -16.90
N VAL A 368 24.65 5.14 -18.15
CA VAL A 368 25.48 4.98 -19.35
C VAL A 368 25.35 6.25 -20.18
N LYS A 369 26.42 7.04 -20.28
CA LYS A 369 26.45 8.28 -21.07
C LYS A 369 26.67 7.95 -22.55
N LYS A 370 26.42 8.91 -23.45
CA LYS A 370 26.85 8.77 -24.85
C LYS A 370 28.37 8.56 -24.91
N ALA A 371 28.81 7.70 -25.82
CA ALA A 371 30.22 7.51 -26.12
C ALA A 371 30.81 8.83 -26.64
N SER A 372 32.01 9.18 -26.18
CA SER A 372 32.79 10.26 -26.79
C SER A 372 33.32 9.83 -28.17
N TRP A 373 33.75 10.79 -28.98
CA TRP A 373 34.40 10.50 -30.26
C TRP A 373 35.63 9.59 -30.08
N TRP A 374 36.41 9.81 -29.02
CA TRP A 374 37.54 8.95 -28.64
C TRP A 374 37.13 7.52 -28.27
N ASP A 375 36.01 7.34 -27.56
CA ASP A 375 35.47 6.02 -27.22
C ASP A 375 35.04 5.24 -28.48
N LEU A 376 34.49 5.95 -29.47
CA LEU A 376 34.10 5.37 -30.75
C LEU A 376 35.34 5.02 -31.58
N TYR A 377 36.32 5.94 -31.67
CA TYR A 377 37.57 5.73 -32.39
C TYR A 377 38.35 4.51 -31.86
N LYS A 378 38.58 4.42 -30.54
CA LYS A 378 39.25 3.27 -29.91
C LYS A 378 38.52 1.95 -30.18
N ARG A 379 37.18 1.96 -30.27
CA ARG A 379 36.40 0.76 -30.55
C ARG A 379 36.52 0.32 -32.01
N SER A 380 36.53 1.25 -32.95
CA SER A 380 36.74 0.94 -34.36
C SER A 380 38.14 0.40 -34.61
N PHE A 381 39.17 1.04 -34.03
CA PHE A 381 40.55 0.58 -34.15
C PHE A 381 40.79 -0.77 -33.46
N GLY A 382 40.24 -0.97 -32.26
CA GLY A 382 40.34 -2.25 -31.54
C GLY A 382 39.55 -3.41 -32.18
N MET A 383 38.61 -3.14 -33.09
CA MET A 383 38.01 -4.18 -33.94
C MET A 383 38.91 -4.54 -35.13
N LEU A 384 39.66 -3.57 -35.65
CA LEU A 384 40.61 -3.78 -36.75
C LEU A 384 41.88 -4.53 -36.30
N THR A 385 42.26 -4.44 -35.03
CA THR A 385 43.48 -5.07 -34.48
C THR A 385 43.23 -6.36 -33.70
N LYS A 386 41.99 -6.85 -33.63
CA LYS A 386 41.69 -8.17 -33.06
C LYS A 386 41.86 -9.23 -34.15
N THR A 387 43.07 -9.78 -34.26
CA THR A 387 43.31 -11.11 -34.82
C THR A 387 42.73 -12.17 -33.87
N GLU A 388 42.17 -13.25 -34.44
CA GLU A 388 41.34 -14.27 -33.78
C GLU A 388 41.87 -14.81 -32.43
#